data_AF-A0A6J0YCK6-F1
#
_entry.id   AF-A0A6J0YCK6-F1
#
_cell.length_a   1.000
_cell.length_b   1.000
_cell.length_c   1.000
_cell.angle_alpha   90.00
_cell.angle_beta   90.00
_cell.angle_gamma   90.00
#
_symmetry.space_group_name_H-M   'P 1'
#
loop_
_entity.id
_entity.type
_entity.pdbx_description
1 polymer ?
#
loop_
_entity_poly.entity_id
_entity_poly.type
_entity_poly.pdbx_seq_one_letter_code
_entity_poly.pdbx_strand_id
1 'polypeptide(L)'
;MTPSSQDPQLTHIYEDSFPNLQAAMEIICDNVGKDWKRLARHLSVSDIKIEAIEEKYPRNLAEQVRELLRVWKSSARQDAAVSRLVGALRGCQLNVVADLIEEDQRAQARQSGSTDPGPLMAWDSGSATPGAS
;
A
#
# COMPACT_ATOMS: atom_id res chain seq x y z
N MET A 1 -1.65 -29.31 -32.97
CA MET A 1 -1.97 -27.86 -32.91
C MET A 1 -3.21 -27.71 -32.06
N THR A 2 -3.01 -27.49 -30.76
CA THR A 2 -4.02 -27.08 -29.79
C THR A 2 -3.35 -26.00 -28.94
N PRO A 3 -3.91 -24.78 -28.85
CA PRO A 3 -3.25 -23.70 -28.15
C PRO A 3 -3.39 -23.86 -26.64
N SER A 4 -2.24 -23.69 -25.98
CA SER A 4 -1.98 -23.20 -24.63
C SER A 4 -3.07 -23.31 -23.56
N SER A 5 -2.73 -24.13 -22.55
CA SER A 5 -3.11 -23.99 -21.14
C SER A 5 -3.35 -22.53 -20.74
N GLN A 6 -4.58 -22.27 -20.33
CA GLN A 6 -4.95 -21.07 -19.61
C GLN A 6 -4.45 -21.22 -18.18
N ASP A 7 -3.27 -20.67 -17.91
CA ASP A 7 -2.65 -20.59 -16.59
C ASP A 7 -3.43 -19.57 -15.73
N PRO A 8 -4.09 -19.96 -14.63
CA PRO A 8 -4.80 -19.03 -13.74
C PRO A 8 -3.85 -18.23 -12.83
N GLN A 9 -2.54 -18.34 -12.99
CA GLN A 9 -1.54 -17.80 -12.04
C GLN A 9 -1.14 -16.35 -12.29
N LEU A 10 -1.61 -15.71 -13.37
CA LEU A 10 -1.17 -14.35 -13.71
C LEU A 10 -1.94 -13.22 -13.00
N THR A 11 -2.98 -13.52 -12.22
CA THR A 11 -3.78 -12.49 -11.53
C THR A 11 -3.36 -12.24 -10.08
N HIS A 12 -2.55 -13.13 -9.46
CA HIS A 12 -2.13 -12.94 -8.06
C HIS A 12 -0.85 -12.10 -7.91
N ILE A 13 -0.04 -12.02 -8.96
CA ILE A 13 1.27 -11.32 -8.92
C ILE A 13 1.19 -9.80 -9.11
N TYR A 14 -0.02 -9.22 -9.24
CA TYR A 14 -0.21 -7.78 -9.45
C TYR A 14 -1.03 -7.09 -8.34
N GLU A 15 -1.19 -7.70 -7.17
CA GLU A 15 -1.97 -7.13 -6.06
C GLU A 15 -1.16 -6.84 -4.78
N ASP A 16 0.12 -7.23 -4.69
CA ASP A 16 0.89 -7.07 -3.44
C ASP A 16 1.65 -5.74 -3.29
N SER A 17 1.62 -4.84 -4.29
CA SER A 17 2.37 -3.56 -4.22
C SER A 17 1.54 -2.30 -3.97
N PHE A 18 0.20 -2.40 -4.01
CA PHE A 18 -0.69 -1.25 -3.82
C PHE A 18 -1.45 -1.13 -2.48
N PRO A 19 -1.72 -2.19 -1.69
CA PRO A 19 -2.56 -2.05 -0.50
C PRO A 19 -1.87 -1.22 0.59
N ASN A 20 -0.56 -1.40 0.77
CA ASN A 20 0.20 -0.73 1.82
C ASN A 20 0.32 0.79 1.59
N LEU A 21 0.35 1.23 0.32
CA LEU A 21 0.39 2.66 -0.02
C LEU A 21 -0.99 3.30 0.18
N GLN A 22 -2.07 2.61 -0.20
CA GLN A 22 -3.41 3.14 -0.01
C GLN A 22 -3.75 3.27 1.48
N ALA A 23 -3.44 2.27 2.30
CA ALA A 23 -3.64 2.32 3.75
C ALA A 23 -2.89 3.51 4.38
N ALA A 24 -1.62 3.71 4.00
CA ALA A 24 -0.84 4.86 4.44
C ALA A 24 -1.49 6.21 4.04
N MET A 25 -2.03 6.31 2.81
CA MET A 25 -2.72 7.52 2.35
C MET A 25 -3.99 7.81 3.17
N GLU A 26 -4.78 6.79 3.51
CA GLU A 26 -5.99 6.98 4.35
C GLU A 26 -5.61 7.46 5.76
N ILE A 27 -4.58 6.88 6.39
CA ILE A 27 -4.06 7.34 7.68
C ILE A 27 -3.67 8.83 7.64
N ILE A 28 -3.04 9.26 6.54
CA ILE A 28 -2.65 10.67 6.34
C ILE A 28 -3.89 11.57 6.19
N CYS A 29 -4.90 11.15 5.43
CA CYS A 29 -6.16 11.89 5.26
C CYS A 29 -6.82 12.20 6.61
N ASP A 30 -6.79 11.25 7.54
CA ASP A 30 -7.46 11.38 8.84
C ASP A 30 -6.68 12.23 9.85
N ASN A 31 -5.35 12.29 9.73
CA ASN A 31 -4.50 12.84 10.80
C ASN A 31 -3.79 14.18 10.48
N VAL A 32 -3.64 14.57 9.20
CA VAL A 32 -2.83 15.76 8.85
C VAL A 32 -3.60 17.07 8.95
N GLY A 33 -4.87 17.09 8.55
CA GLY A 33 -5.74 18.27 8.66
C GLY A 33 -5.11 19.54 8.09
N LYS A 34 -4.83 20.54 8.94
CA LYS A 34 -4.37 21.89 8.56
C LYS A 34 -2.94 21.94 8.03
N ASP A 35 -2.09 20.97 8.37
CA ASP A 35 -0.69 20.92 7.98
C ASP A 35 -0.48 20.37 6.56
N TRP A 36 -1.56 20.11 5.82
CA TRP A 36 -1.52 19.53 4.47
C TRP A 36 -0.69 20.35 3.48
N LYS A 37 -0.69 21.69 3.57
CA LYS A 37 0.14 22.54 2.70
C LYS A 37 1.63 22.38 2.98
N ARG A 38 1.98 22.20 4.26
CA ARG A 38 3.36 21.94 4.67
C ARG A 38 3.80 20.58 4.13
N LEU A 39 2.96 19.56 4.29
CA LEU A 39 3.18 18.24 3.71
C LEU A 39 3.33 18.30 2.18
N ALA A 40 2.49 19.07 1.50
CA ALA A 40 2.54 19.23 0.05
C ALA A 40 3.88 19.74 -0.45
N ARG A 41 4.44 20.75 0.22
CA ARG A 41 5.77 21.29 -0.10
C ARG A 41 6.87 20.27 0.12
N HIS A 42 6.82 19.50 1.22
CA HIS A 42 7.78 18.42 1.47
C HIS A 42 7.67 17.28 0.44
N LEU A 43 6.46 17.04 -0.10
CA LEU A 43 6.22 16.12 -1.20
C LEU A 43 6.58 16.70 -2.58
N SER A 44 7.18 17.90 -2.64
CA SER A 44 7.57 18.60 -3.88
C SER A 44 6.39 18.88 -4.83
N VAL A 45 5.18 19.06 -4.28
CA VAL A 45 4.03 19.55 -5.04
C VAL A 45 4.18 21.07 -5.21
N SER A 46 4.08 21.56 -6.44
CA SER A 46 4.26 22.97 -6.78
C SER A 46 3.21 23.86 -6.10
N ASP A 47 3.58 25.06 -5.64
CA ASP A 47 2.65 25.98 -4.96
C ASP A 47 1.39 26.29 -5.81
N ILE A 48 1.51 26.39 -7.14
CA ILE A 48 0.36 26.55 -8.06
C ILE A 48 -0.69 25.44 -7.88
N LYS A 49 -0.24 24.19 -7.67
CA LYS A 49 -1.14 23.05 -7.44
C LYS A 49 -1.72 23.07 -6.03
N ILE A 50 -0.95 23.55 -5.05
CA ILE A 50 -1.41 23.71 -3.67
C ILE A 50 -2.55 24.73 -3.63
N GLU A 51 -2.38 25.89 -4.27
CA GLU A 51 -3.42 26.91 -4.39
C GLU A 51 -4.66 26.37 -5.11
N ALA A 52 -4.47 25.67 -6.23
CA ALA A 52 -5.58 25.06 -6.96
C ALA A 52 -6.37 24.03 -6.12
N ILE A 53 -5.69 23.24 -5.27
CA ILE A 53 -6.36 22.30 -4.35
C ILE A 53 -7.15 23.06 -3.28
N GLU A 54 -6.58 24.12 -2.73
CA GLU A 54 -7.25 24.95 -1.71
C GLU A 54 -8.51 25.61 -2.26
N GLU A 55 -8.44 26.17 -3.46
CA GLU A 55 -9.57 26.78 -4.16
C GLU A 55 -10.65 25.78 -4.56
N LYS A 56 -10.26 24.56 -4.96
CA LYS A 56 -11.18 23.50 -5.37
C LYS A 56 -11.97 22.92 -4.20
N TYR A 57 -11.36 22.84 -3.02
CA TYR A 57 -11.97 22.26 -1.81
C TYR A 57 -11.91 23.24 -0.64
N PRO A 58 -12.61 24.39 -0.72
CA PRO A 58 -12.57 25.38 0.34
C PRO A 58 -13.21 24.80 1.61
N ARG A 59 -12.51 24.90 2.74
CA ARG A 59 -12.93 24.41 4.07
C ARG A 59 -13.04 22.89 4.24
N ASN A 60 -12.73 22.09 3.22
CA ASN A 60 -12.73 20.63 3.34
C ASN A 60 -11.28 20.10 3.40
N LEU A 61 -10.70 20.08 4.60
CA LEU A 61 -9.31 19.66 4.81
C LEU A 61 -9.07 18.20 4.39
N ALA A 62 -10.04 17.31 4.64
CA ALA A 62 -9.92 15.91 4.27
C ALA A 62 -9.79 15.75 2.74
N GLU A 63 -10.65 16.43 1.97
CA GLU A 63 -10.54 16.41 0.50
C GLU A 63 -9.30 17.13 -0.02
N GLN A 64 -8.83 18.19 0.66
CA GLN A 64 -7.54 18.83 0.32
C GLN A 64 -6.35 17.87 0.49
N VAL A 65 -6.28 17.14 1.61
CA VAL A 65 -5.23 16.13 1.84
C VAL A 65 -5.35 15.00 0.82
N ARG A 66 -6.57 14.53 0.53
CA ARG A 66 -6.81 13.45 -0.42
C ARG A 66 -6.38 13.81 -1.84
N GLU A 67 -6.73 15.03 -2.28
CA GLU A 67 -6.33 15.51 -3.60
C GLU A 67 -4.81 15.76 -3.68
N LEU A 68 -4.20 16.27 -2.61
CA LEU A 68 -2.74 16.37 -2.50
C LEU A 68 -2.07 15.02 -2.75
N LEU A 69 -2.51 13.97 -2.04
CA LEU A 69 -1.92 12.65 -2.15
C LEU A 69 -2.13 12.04 -3.54
N ARG A 70 -3.26 12.31 -4.20
CA ARG A 70 -3.48 11.94 -5.61
C ARG A 70 -2.53 12.64 -6.56
N VAL A 71 -2.35 13.95 -6.40
CA VAL A 71 -1.42 14.76 -7.20
C VAL A 71 0.01 14.27 -7.02
N TRP A 72 0.41 14.02 -5.77
CA TRP A 72 1.73 13.47 -5.47
C TRP A 72 1.92 12.09 -6.10
N LYS A 73 0.99 11.15 -5.92
CA LYS A 73 1.05 9.79 -6.51
C LYS A 73 1.16 9.84 -8.04
N SER A 74 0.40 10.72 -8.68
CA SER A 74 0.46 10.94 -10.13
C SER A 74 1.81 11.50 -10.58
N SER A 75 2.41 12.41 -9.80
CA SER A 75 3.74 12.96 -10.08
C SER A 75 4.88 11.99 -9.82
N ALA A 76 4.74 11.12 -8.82
CA ALA A 76 5.77 10.19 -8.39
C ALA A 76 5.89 8.94 -9.27
N ARG A 77 4.88 8.64 -10.12
CA ARG A 77 4.81 7.47 -11.02
C ARG A 77 5.23 6.16 -10.34
N GLN A 78 6.52 5.79 -10.42
CA GLN A 78 7.10 4.54 -9.88
C GLN A 78 7.80 4.73 -8.53
N ASP A 79 8.14 5.96 -8.14
CA ASP A 79 8.80 6.27 -6.85
C ASP A 79 7.79 6.56 -5.72
N ALA A 80 6.51 6.26 -5.96
CA ALA A 80 5.44 6.42 -4.98
C ALA A 80 5.56 5.33 -3.90
N ALA A 81 6.46 5.54 -2.95
CA ALA A 81 6.72 4.62 -1.85
C ALA A 81 6.25 5.20 -0.50
N VAL A 82 5.85 4.31 0.40
CA VAL A 82 5.46 4.67 1.78
C VAL A 82 6.63 5.29 2.55
N SER A 83 7.86 4.85 2.29
CA SER A 83 9.08 5.46 2.84
C SER A 83 9.19 6.96 2.52
N ARG A 84 8.76 7.39 1.34
CA ARG A 84 8.77 8.81 0.93
C ARG A 84 7.69 9.61 1.66
N LEU A 85 6.51 9.04 1.87
CA LEU A 85 5.45 9.64 2.70
C LEU A 85 5.93 9.80 4.15
N VAL A 86 6.48 8.74 4.75
CA VAL A 86 7.04 8.75 6.10
C VAL A 86 8.13 9.81 6.23
N GLY A 87 9.07 9.89 5.29
CA GLY A 87 10.12 10.91 5.27
C GLY A 87 9.56 12.33 5.22
N ALA A 88 8.54 12.58 4.38
CA ALA A 88 7.89 13.88 4.29
C ALA A 88 7.12 14.24 5.59
N LEU A 89 6.43 13.29 6.20
CA LEU A 89 5.74 13.46 7.48
C LEU A 89 6.72 13.80 8.60
N ARG A 90 7.85 13.09 8.70
CA ARG A 90 8.92 13.40 9.67
C ARG A 90 9.51 14.80 9.44
N GLY A 91 9.71 15.21 8.17
CA GLY A 91 10.11 16.57 7.82
C GLY A 91 9.10 17.66 8.24
N CYS A 92 7.82 17.30 8.29
CA CYS A 92 6.74 18.17 8.76
C CYS A 92 6.53 18.14 10.28
N GLN A 93 7.32 17.36 11.04
CA GLN A 93 7.10 17.07 12.47
C GLN A 93 5.81 16.29 12.76
N LEU A 94 5.20 15.67 11.76
CA LEU A 94 4.04 14.78 11.88
C LEU A 94 4.48 13.37 12.28
N ASN A 95 5.32 13.29 13.32
CA ASN A 95 6.00 12.05 13.73
C ASN A 95 5.02 10.96 14.17
N VAL A 96 3.95 11.33 14.88
CA VAL A 96 2.91 10.39 15.31
C VAL A 96 2.25 9.70 14.12
N VAL A 97 1.98 10.46 13.04
CA VAL A 97 1.39 9.91 11.81
C VAL A 97 2.39 9.01 11.08
N ALA A 98 3.67 9.41 11.05
CA ALA A 98 4.74 8.61 10.48
C ALA A 98 4.92 7.26 11.21
N ASP A 99 4.88 7.28 12.54
CA ASP A 99 5.02 6.08 13.37
C ASP A 99 3.81 5.15 13.21
N LEU A 100 2.60 5.71 13.10
CA LEU A 100 1.37 4.95 12.84
C LEU A 100 1.42 4.19 11.50
N ILE A 101 1.93 4.85 10.45
CA ILE A 101 2.10 4.22 9.13
C ILE A 101 3.14 3.11 9.18
N GLU A 102 4.27 3.32 9.85
CA GLU A 102 5.31 2.30 10.01
C GLU A 102 4.82 1.09 10.83
N GLU A 103 3.97 1.32 11.84
CA GLU A 103 3.34 0.25 12.61
C GLU A 103 2.36 -0.56 11.75
N ASP A 104 1.50 0.10 10.98
CA ASP A 104 0.55 -0.56 10.06
C ASP A 104 1.30 -1.42 9.03
N GLN A 105 2.38 -0.89 8.43
CA GLN A 105 3.23 -1.65 7.52
C GLN A 105 3.87 -2.87 8.18
N ARG A 106 4.34 -2.74 9.42
CA ARG A 106 4.93 -3.85 10.17
C ARG A 106 3.88 -4.91 10.51
N ALA A 107 2.66 -4.50 10.85
CA ALA A 107 1.55 -5.40 11.11
C ALA A 107 1.15 -6.20 9.85
N GLN A 108 1.08 -5.54 8.69
CA GLN A 108 0.80 -6.17 7.41
C GLN A 108 1.90 -7.14 6.98
N ALA A 109 3.18 -6.77 7.16
CA ALA A 109 4.31 -7.65 6.87
C ALA A 109 4.29 -8.94 7.71
N ARG A 110 3.82 -8.87 8.96
CA ARG A 110 3.65 -10.04 9.85
C ARG A 110 2.53 -10.97 9.38
N GLN A 111 1.47 -10.42 8.77
CA GLN A 111 0.33 -11.20 8.27
C GLN A 111 0.63 -11.82 6.90
N SER A 112 1.35 -11.11 6.03
CA SER A 112 1.77 -11.60 4.70
C SER A 112 2.78 -12.76 4.80
N GLY A 113 3.60 -12.80 5.86
CA GLY A 113 4.53 -13.91 6.15
C GLY A 113 3.88 -15.22 6.59
N SER A 114 2.54 -15.31 6.67
CA SER A 114 1.79 -16.50 7.06
C SER A 114 1.03 -17.14 5.88
N THR A 115 1.58 -17.10 4.67
CA THR A 115 1.26 -18.12 3.67
C THR A 115 2.27 -19.25 3.82
N ASP A 116 2.10 -20.05 4.88
CA ASP A 116 2.59 -21.42 4.89
C ASP A 116 1.62 -22.20 3.99
N PRO A 117 2.01 -22.65 2.78
CA PRO A 117 1.28 -23.72 2.15
C PRO A 117 1.54 -24.94 3.02
N GLY A 118 0.72 -25.11 4.07
CA GLY A 118 0.77 -26.28 4.93
C GLY A 118 0.86 -27.54 4.07
N PRO A 119 1.65 -28.56 4.46
CA PRO A 119 2.06 -29.66 3.58
C PRO A 119 0.87 -30.23 2.79
N LEU A 120 0.79 -29.85 1.52
CA LEU A 120 -0.19 -30.36 0.57
C LEU A 120 0.17 -31.83 0.29
N MET A 121 -0.54 -32.73 0.96
CA MET A 121 -0.77 -34.13 0.56
C MET A 121 0.47 -34.97 0.19
N ALA A 122 1.05 -35.63 1.19
CA ALA A 122 1.63 -36.96 0.97
C ALA A 122 0.54 -38.02 1.21
N TRP A 123 -0.33 -38.21 0.21
CA TRP A 123 -1.13 -39.43 0.13
C TRP A 123 -0.22 -40.52 -0.44
N ASP A 124 0.47 -41.25 0.43
CA ASP A 124 1.09 -42.51 0.01
C ASP A 124 -0.03 -43.54 -0.19
N SER A 125 -0.53 -43.62 -1.42
CA SER A 125 -1.22 -44.81 -1.90
C SER A 125 -0.21 -45.79 -2.49
N GLY A 126 0.01 -46.86 -1.74
CA GLY A 126 0.68 -48.08 -2.18
C GLY A 126 1.00 -48.91 -0.93
N SER A 127 0.60 -50.16 -0.77
CA SER A 127 0.01 -51.15 -1.66
C SER A 127 -0.42 -52.34 -0.79
N ALA A 128 -1.50 -53.04 -1.15
CA ALA A 128 -1.76 -54.42 -0.71
C ALA A 128 -0.53 -55.30 -1.05
N THR A 129 -0.08 -56.26 -0.25
CA THR A 129 -0.77 -57.44 0.26
C THR A 129 -0.03 -58.05 1.47
N PRO A 130 -0.70 -58.77 2.39
CA PRO A 130 -0.06 -59.82 3.16
C PRO A 130 -0.53 -61.19 2.65
N GLY A 131 0.43 -62.01 2.23
CA GLY A 131 0.21 -63.42 1.98
C GLY A 131 -0.16 -64.17 3.26
N ALA A 132 -1.12 -65.07 3.14
CA ALA A 132 -1.36 -66.21 4.02
C ALA A 132 -1.49 -67.41 3.07
N SER A 133 -0.45 -68.24 2.96
CA SER A 133 -0.25 -69.49 3.72
C SER A 133 -1.34 -70.52 3.43
#